data_AF-A0A7I7YJF7-F1
#
_entry.id   AF-A0A7I7YJF7-F1
#
_cell.length_a   1.000
_cell.length_b   1.000
_cell.length_c   1.000
_cell.angle_alpha   90.00
_cell.angle_beta   90.00
_cell.angle_gamma   90.00
#
_symmetry.space_group_name_H-M   'P 1'
#
loop_
_entity.id
_entity.type
_entity.pdbx_description
1 polymer ?
#
loop_
_entity_poly.entity_id
_entity_poly.type
_entity_poly.pdbx_seq_one_letter_code
_entity_poly.pdbx_strand_id
1 'polypeptide(L)'
;MKTFAVSIALAMAALTVTPTAHADSIVGNYRMDTTRETGHFWILSLNPCGLNAPECLNVNAIPQPNGQAAPWKANAHLANGRYNWSIDDPFGVRCVVQFFPSHDVYSFDAVTLTGQVVSTYDTGCGGAPGGSDTYQFSLVRW
;
A
#
# COMPACT_ATOMS: atom_id res chain seq x y z
N MET A 1 17.97 31.24 43.48
CA MET A 1 16.57 30.74 43.44
C MET A 1 15.82 31.00 42.12
N LYS A 2 16.41 31.65 41.10
CA LYS A 2 15.75 31.89 39.79
C LYS A 2 16.06 30.86 38.69
N THR A 3 17.10 30.04 38.86
CA THR A 3 17.54 29.06 37.87
C THR A 3 16.85 27.70 37.97
N PHE A 4 16.24 27.36 39.11
CA PHE A 4 15.51 26.10 39.29
C PHE A 4 14.10 26.09 38.67
N ALA A 5 13.48 27.27 38.51
CA ALA A 5 12.12 27.37 38.00
C ALA A 5 12.02 27.15 36.47
N VAL A 6 13.08 27.48 35.72
CA VAL A 6 13.09 27.35 34.25
C VAL A 6 13.20 25.89 33.82
N SER A 7 13.92 25.05 34.58
CA SER A 7 14.13 23.64 34.25
C SER A 7 12.87 22.79 34.39
N ILE A 8 11.94 23.17 35.28
CA ILE A 8 10.69 22.42 35.49
C ILE A 8 9.67 22.73 34.38
N ALA A 9 9.67 23.95 33.84
CA ALA A 9 8.74 24.35 32.78
C ALA A 9 9.03 23.64 31.45
N LEU A 10 10.30 23.39 31.11
CA LEU A 10 10.67 22.67 29.88
C LEU A 10 10.35 21.17 29.95
N ALA A 11 10.38 20.57 31.15
CA ALA A 11 10.10 19.14 31.31
C ALA A 11 8.61 18.80 31.12
N MET A 12 7.68 19.74 31.40
CA MET A 12 6.24 19.50 31.23
C MET A 12 5.75 19.66 29.79
N ALA A 13 6.46 20.41 28.94
CA ALA A 13 6.09 20.56 27.53
C ALA A 13 6.39 19.31 26.68
N ALA A 14 7.21 18.38 27.18
CA ALA A 14 7.55 17.14 26.46
C ALA A 14 6.49 16.03 26.60
N LEU A 15 5.54 16.17 27.53
CA LEU A 15 4.53 15.13 27.81
C LEU A 15 3.28 15.22 26.91
N THR A 16 3.13 16.28 26.10
CA THR A 16 1.95 16.46 25.24
C THR A 16 2.08 15.81 23.86
N VAL A 17 3.24 15.23 23.53
CA VAL A 17 3.46 14.48 22.29
C VAL A 17 3.59 13.00 22.63
N THR A 18 2.61 12.45 23.34
CA THR A 18 2.41 11.00 23.29
C THR A 18 1.83 10.70 21.90
N PRO A 19 2.53 9.97 21.01
CA PRO A 19 1.88 9.49 19.80
C PRO A 19 0.67 8.68 20.26
N THR A 20 -0.53 9.12 19.87
CA THR A 20 -1.74 8.32 20.02
C THR A 20 -1.49 7.04 19.24
N ALA A 21 -1.29 5.93 19.95
CA ALA A 21 -1.31 4.62 19.34
C ALA A 21 -2.73 4.43 18.79
N HIS A 22 -2.90 4.69 17.50
CA HIS A 22 -4.13 4.37 16.79
C HIS A 22 -4.29 2.85 16.88
N ALA A 23 -5.17 2.40 17.77
CA ALA A 23 -5.53 1.00 17.92
C ALA A 23 -6.48 0.50 16.81
N ASP A 24 -6.72 1.32 15.77
CA ASP A 24 -7.26 0.85 14.52
C ASP A 24 -6.16 0.07 13.80
N SER A 25 -6.13 -1.24 14.06
CA SER A 25 -5.22 -2.12 13.35
C SER A 25 -5.59 -2.12 11.87
N ILE A 26 -4.61 -1.79 11.02
CA ILE A 26 -4.74 -1.91 9.57
C ILE A 26 -4.96 -3.36 9.10
N VAL A 27 -4.85 -4.33 10.01
CA VAL A 27 -5.15 -5.74 9.77
C VAL A 27 -6.63 -5.92 9.44
N GLY A 28 -6.91 -6.60 8.33
CA GLY A 28 -8.27 -6.83 7.87
C GLY A 28 -8.36 -6.99 6.36
N ASN A 29 -9.59 -7.05 5.85
CA ASN A 29 -9.85 -7.08 4.43
C ASN A 29 -10.24 -5.68 3.94
N TYR A 30 -9.70 -5.29 2.80
CA TYR A 30 -9.97 -4.00 2.18
C TYR A 30 -10.21 -4.17 0.69
N ARG A 31 -11.24 -3.50 0.17
CA ARG A 31 -11.35 -3.27 -1.25
C ARG A 31 -10.36 -2.19 -1.66
N MET A 32 -9.57 -2.45 -2.69
CA MET A 32 -8.69 -1.46 -3.30
C MET A 32 -9.43 -0.76 -4.44
N ASP A 33 -9.77 0.51 -4.23
CA ASP A 33 -10.41 1.35 -5.24
C ASP A 33 -9.33 2.05 -6.06
N THR A 34 -9.21 1.68 -7.34
CA THR A 34 -8.21 2.23 -8.26
C THR A 34 -8.72 2.19 -9.69
N THR A 35 -8.16 3.02 -10.56
CA THR A 35 -8.41 2.99 -12.01
C THR A 35 -7.44 2.11 -12.78
N ARG A 36 -6.43 1.52 -12.11
CA ARG A 36 -5.50 0.56 -12.74
C ARG A 36 -6.25 -0.66 -13.29
N GLU A 37 -7.18 -1.18 -12.50
CA GLU A 37 -7.92 -2.40 -12.80
C GLU A 37 -9.27 -2.05 -13.42
N THR A 38 -9.54 -2.54 -14.63
CA THR A 38 -10.80 -2.27 -15.34
C THR A 38 -11.74 -3.49 -15.37
N GLY A 39 -11.25 -4.68 -15.04
CA GLY A 39 -11.99 -5.95 -15.10
C GLY A 39 -12.34 -6.58 -13.75
N HIS A 40 -11.76 -6.06 -12.66
CA HIS A 40 -11.96 -6.55 -11.30
C HIS A 40 -11.59 -5.46 -10.30
N PHE A 41 -11.96 -5.66 -9.05
CA PHE A 41 -11.33 -4.99 -7.92
C PHE A 41 -10.56 -6.00 -7.09
N TRP A 42 -9.54 -5.54 -6.37
CA TRP A 42 -8.83 -6.36 -5.42
C TRP A 42 -9.50 -6.27 -4.04
N ILE A 43 -9.72 -7.43 -3.41
CA ILE A 43 -9.81 -7.52 -1.96
C ILE A 43 -8.42 -7.87 -1.44
N LEU A 44 -7.81 -6.92 -0.73
CA LEU A 44 -6.55 -7.11 -0.04
C LEU A 44 -6.83 -7.64 1.36
N SER A 45 -6.36 -8.84 1.66
CA SER A 45 -6.31 -9.36 3.03
C SER A 45 -4.95 -9.01 3.63
N LEU A 46 -4.96 -8.05 4.56
CA LEU A 46 -3.79 -7.53 5.25
C LEU A 46 -3.64 -8.23 6.60
N ASN A 47 -2.52 -8.91 6.80
CA ASN A 47 -2.23 -9.66 8.02
C ASN A 47 -0.81 -9.31 8.51
N PRO A 48 -0.51 -9.32 9.82
CA PRO A 48 0.87 -9.18 10.28
C PRO A 48 1.76 -10.27 9.67
N CYS A 49 2.98 -9.94 9.26
CA CYS A 49 3.94 -10.96 8.80
C CYS A 49 4.31 -11.97 9.90
N GLY A 50 4.19 -11.57 11.17
CA GLY A 50 4.42 -12.40 12.35
C GLY A 50 4.08 -11.65 13.65
N LEU A 51 4.10 -12.36 14.79
CA LEU A 51 3.66 -11.83 16.08
C LEU A 51 4.45 -10.59 16.57
N ASN A 52 5.71 -10.44 16.14
CA ASN A 52 6.60 -9.36 16.56
C ASN A 52 7.10 -8.53 15.36
N ALA A 53 6.31 -8.43 14.29
CA ALA A 53 6.66 -7.68 13.08
C ALA A 53 5.62 -6.59 12.79
N PRO A 54 5.47 -5.58 13.67
CA PRO A 54 4.44 -4.54 13.52
C PRO A 54 4.63 -3.67 12.26
N GLU A 55 5.85 -3.59 11.76
CA GLU A 55 6.23 -2.86 10.55
C GLU A 55 6.10 -3.69 9.27
N CYS A 56 5.44 -4.85 9.31
CA CYS A 56 5.30 -5.74 8.16
C CYS A 56 3.88 -6.31 8.06
N LEU A 57 3.28 -6.16 6.87
CA LEU A 57 2.01 -6.78 6.50
C LEU A 57 2.22 -7.77 5.36
N ASN A 58 1.73 -8.99 5.52
CA ASN A 58 1.47 -9.86 4.40
C ASN A 58 0.18 -9.39 3.71
N VAL A 59 0.31 -9.02 2.43
CA VAL A 59 -0.75 -8.56 1.56
C VAL A 59 -1.13 -9.71 0.64
N ASN A 60 -2.35 -10.22 0.76
CA ASN A 60 -2.89 -11.23 -0.14
C ASN A 60 -4.01 -10.62 -0.99
N ALA A 61 -3.77 -10.47 -2.29
CA ALA A 61 -4.70 -9.84 -3.22
C ALA A 61 -5.60 -10.86 -3.90
N ILE A 62 -6.90 -10.71 -3.68
CA ILE A 62 -7.93 -11.63 -4.15
C ILE A 62 -8.82 -10.86 -5.13
N PRO A 63 -8.88 -11.26 -6.42
CA PRO A 63 -9.65 -10.52 -7.41
C PRO A 63 -11.14 -10.84 -7.26
N GLN A 64 -12.00 -9.84 -7.43
CA GLN A 64 -13.46 -9.99 -7.41
C GLN A 64 -14.09 -9.18 -8.55
N PRO A 65 -14.80 -9.82 -9.51
CA PRO A 65 -14.64 -11.25 -9.86
C PRO A 65 -13.22 -11.53 -10.38
N ASN A 66 -12.84 -12.79 -10.58
CA ASN A 66 -11.57 -13.09 -11.24
C ASN A 66 -11.67 -12.93 -12.77
N GLY A 67 -11.58 -11.69 -13.25
CA GLY A 67 -11.57 -11.31 -14.67
C GLY A 67 -10.22 -11.51 -15.34
N GLN A 68 -9.63 -12.71 -15.24
CA GLN A 68 -8.26 -13.01 -15.71
C GLN A 68 -7.19 -12.19 -14.97
N ALA A 69 -7.38 -11.98 -13.68
CA ALA A 69 -6.35 -11.43 -12.81
C ALA A 69 -5.42 -12.55 -12.33
N ALA A 70 -4.15 -12.25 -12.13
CA ALA A 70 -3.22 -13.13 -11.44
C ALA A 70 -3.21 -12.77 -9.95
N PRO A 71 -3.83 -13.57 -9.05
CA PRO A 71 -3.74 -13.31 -7.62
C PRO A 71 -2.28 -13.29 -7.18
N TRP A 72 -1.94 -12.37 -6.27
CA TRP A 72 -0.57 -12.18 -5.82
C TRP A 72 -0.50 -12.02 -4.31
N LYS A 73 0.71 -12.26 -3.78
CA LYS A 73 1.06 -12.07 -2.37
C LYS A 73 2.36 -11.30 -2.28
N ALA A 74 2.45 -10.39 -1.32
CA ALA A 74 3.66 -9.63 -1.06
C ALA A 74 3.76 -9.26 0.42
N ASN A 75 4.98 -9.02 0.89
CA ASN A 75 5.19 -8.37 2.18
C ASN A 75 5.33 -6.88 1.97
N ALA A 76 4.46 -6.11 2.61
CA ALA A 76 4.53 -4.67 2.68
C ALA A 76 5.23 -4.22 3.95
N HIS A 77 6.27 -3.40 3.79
CA HIS A 77 7.08 -2.91 4.88
C HIS A 77 6.78 -1.44 5.18
N LEU A 78 6.59 -1.14 6.46
CA LEU A 78 6.31 0.21 6.96
C LEU A 78 7.61 1.00 7.05
N ALA A 79 7.65 2.13 6.36
CA ALA A 79 8.72 3.11 6.48
C ALA A 79 8.12 4.51 6.38
N ASN A 80 8.48 5.40 7.31
CA ASN A 80 8.02 6.79 7.33
C ASN A 80 6.49 6.95 7.24
N GLY A 81 5.74 6.10 7.96
CA GLY A 81 4.27 6.13 7.98
C GLY A 81 3.58 5.51 6.76
N ARG A 82 4.34 4.94 5.81
CA ARG A 82 3.78 4.32 4.60
C ARG A 82 4.18 2.85 4.49
N TYR A 83 3.25 2.00 4.09
CA TYR A 83 3.54 0.62 3.72
C TYR A 83 3.93 0.55 2.24
N ASN A 84 5.00 -0.19 1.94
CA ASN A 84 5.54 -0.31 0.59
C ASN A 84 5.80 -1.76 0.23
N TRP A 85 5.44 -2.18 -0.99
CA TRP A 85 5.77 -3.49 -1.55
C TRP A 85 5.87 -3.41 -3.06
N SER A 86 6.41 -4.47 -3.66
CA SER A 86 6.42 -4.63 -5.11
C SER A 86 5.95 -6.02 -5.51
N ILE A 87 5.39 -6.13 -6.71
CA ILE A 87 5.02 -7.39 -7.35
C ILE A 87 5.34 -7.31 -8.85
N ASP A 88 5.56 -8.48 -9.46
CA ASP A 88 5.55 -8.62 -10.91
C ASP A 88 4.19 -9.16 -11.33
N ASP A 89 3.41 -8.35 -12.04
CA ASP A 89 2.09 -8.70 -12.54
C ASP A 89 2.25 -9.25 -13.96
N PRO A 90 2.05 -10.56 -14.21
CA PRO A 90 2.18 -11.12 -15.55
C PRO A 90 1.13 -10.56 -16.54
N PHE A 91 0.09 -9.90 -16.04
CA PHE A 91 -1.01 -9.32 -16.82
C PHE A 91 -1.19 -7.82 -16.60
N GLY A 92 -0.12 -7.11 -16.22
CA GLY A 92 -0.16 -5.70 -15.85
C GLY A 92 -0.52 -4.74 -16.99
N VAL A 93 -0.09 -5.04 -18.22
CA VAL A 93 -0.51 -4.31 -19.42
C VAL A 93 -1.64 -5.07 -20.11
N ARG A 94 -2.85 -4.51 -20.06
CA ARG A 94 -4.05 -5.13 -20.63
C ARG A 94 -4.38 -4.60 -22.02
N CYS A 95 -4.16 -5.44 -23.03
CA CYS A 95 -4.52 -5.17 -24.42
C CYS A 95 -5.71 -6.02 -24.86
N VAL A 96 -6.30 -5.70 -26.03
CA VAL A 96 -7.52 -6.37 -26.54
C VAL A 96 -7.33 -7.88 -26.74
N VAL A 97 -6.15 -8.34 -27.16
CA VAL A 97 -5.88 -9.74 -27.54
C VAL A 97 -4.68 -10.37 -26.83
N GLN A 98 -4.01 -9.62 -25.96
CA GLN A 98 -2.77 -10.07 -25.30
C GLN A 98 -2.55 -9.30 -24.00
N PHE A 99 -1.76 -9.89 -23.12
CA PHE A 99 -1.33 -9.30 -21.86
C PHE A 99 0.19 -9.25 -21.82
N PHE A 100 0.76 -8.17 -21.27
CA PHE A 100 2.18 -8.09 -21.01
C PHE A 100 2.46 -7.86 -19.52
N PRO A 101 3.64 -8.29 -19.02
CA PRO A 101 4.00 -8.08 -17.64
C PRO A 101 4.22 -6.61 -17.29
N SER A 102 4.04 -6.28 -16.02
CA SER A 102 4.55 -5.05 -15.41
C SER A 102 5.27 -5.37 -14.09
N HIS A 103 6.20 -4.51 -13.73
CA HIS A 103 6.70 -4.40 -12.36
C HIS A 103 5.94 -3.27 -11.66
N ASP A 104 5.24 -3.61 -10.60
CA ASP A 104 4.43 -2.66 -9.84
C ASP A 104 5.05 -2.39 -8.47
N VAL A 105 5.19 -1.11 -8.14
CA VAL A 105 5.63 -0.63 -6.83
C VAL A 105 4.49 0.11 -6.16
N TYR A 106 3.99 -0.44 -5.05
CA TYR A 106 2.88 0.11 -4.29
C TYR A 106 3.36 0.85 -3.05
N SER A 107 2.67 1.94 -2.71
CA SER A 107 2.88 2.67 -1.45
C SER A 107 1.58 3.30 -0.95
N PHE A 108 1.16 3.03 0.29
CA PHE A 108 0.00 3.72 0.91
C PHE A 108 0.30 4.25 2.31
N ASP A 109 -0.39 5.31 2.69
CA ASP A 109 -0.32 5.92 4.02
C ASP A 109 -1.06 5.06 5.06
N ALA A 110 -0.39 4.70 6.15
CA ALA A 110 -0.95 3.80 7.17
C ALA A 110 -2.17 4.39 7.91
N VAL A 111 -2.38 5.70 7.87
CA VAL A 111 -3.48 6.39 8.56
C VAL A 111 -4.61 6.70 7.58
N THR A 112 -4.31 7.33 6.45
CA THR A 112 -5.35 7.75 5.49
C THR A 112 -5.81 6.62 4.59
N LEU A 113 -5.06 5.51 4.53
CA LEU A 113 -5.32 4.36 3.67
C LEU A 113 -5.37 4.71 2.16
N THR A 114 -4.75 5.82 1.78
CA THR A 114 -4.61 6.25 0.39
C THR A 114 -3.18 6.07 -0.09
N GLY A 115 -3.03 5.62 -1.33
CA GLY A 115 -1.75 5.28 -1.90
C GLY A 115 -1.70 5.41 -3.40
N GLN A 116 -0.60 4.91 -3.95
CA GLN A 116 -0.40 4.82 -5.37
C GLN A 116 0.37 3.56 -5.74
N VAL A 117 0.15 3.10 -6.96
CA VAL A 117 0.98 2.10 -7.62
C VAL A 117 1.66 2.75 -8.81
N VAL A 118 2.98 2.60 -8.87
CA VAL A 118 3.78 2.91 -10.05
C VAL A 118 3.98 1.61 -10.79
N SER A 119 3.43 1.51 -12.00
CA SER A 119 3.54 0.35 -12.86
C SER A 119 4.55 0.64 -13.95
N THR A 120 5.54 -0.23 -14.13
CA THR A 120 6.59 -0.13 -15.16
C THR A 120 6.55 -1.35 -16.05
N TYR A 121 6.69 -1.16 -17.37
CA TYR A 121 6.55 -2.24 -18.35
C TYR A 121 7.44 -1.99 -19.56
N ASP A 122 7.91 -3.08 -20.18
CA ASP A 122 8.87 -3.01 -21.29
C ASP A 122 8.20 -2.78 -22.65
N THR A 123 6.91 -3.07 -22.78
CA THR A 123 6.15 -2.95 -24.03
C THR A 123 4.67 -2.64 -23.77
N GLY A 124 4.09 -1.84 -24.66
CA GLY A 124 2.67 -1.49 -24.66
C GLY A 124 1.87 -2.23 -25.73
N CYS A 125 0.57 -1.93 -25.78
CA CYS A 125 -0.32 -2.53 -26.76
C CYS A 125 0.04 -2.17 -28.21
N GLY A 126 -0.05 -3.13 -29.12
CA GLY A 126 0.21 -2.92 -30.55
C GLY A 126 1.69 -2.63 -30.90
N GLY A 127 2.63 -2.97 -30.01
CA GLY A 127 4.06 -2.68 -30.20
C GLY A 127 4.46 -1.26 -29.80
N ALA A 128 3.60 -0.56 -29.05
CA ALA A 128 3.98 0.69 -28.40
C ALA A 128 5.19 0.46 -27.47
N PRO A 129 6.06 1.46 -27.27
CA PRO A 129 7.20 1.34 -26.37
C PRO A 129 6.75 1.09 -24.93
N GLY A 130 7.66 0.54 -24.13
CA GLY A 130 7.53 0.47 -22.68
C GLY A 130 7.44 1.84 -22.01
N GLY A 131 7.03 1.85 -20.76
CA GLY A 131 6.75 3.08 -20.03
C GLY A 131 6.51 2.86 -18.54
N SER A 132 6.07 3.94 -17.90
CA SER A 132 5.64 3.91 -16.51
C SER A 132 4.37 4.73 -16.32
N ASP A 133 3.38 4.15 -15.66
CA ASP A 133 2.13 4.80 -15.30
C ASP A 133 1.98 4.82 -13.77
N THR A 134 1.34 5.86 -13.25
CA THR A 134 1.02 5.98 -11.83
C THR A 134 -0.48 6.02 -11.63
N TYR A 135 -0.99 5.12 -10.79
CA TYR A 135 -2.40 5.05 -10.44
C TYR A 135 -2.58 5.29 -8.95
N GLN A 136 -3.45 6.22 -8.59
CA GLN A 136 -3.85 6.41 -7.21
C GLN A 136 -4.81 5.31 -6.78
N PHE A 137 -4.83 5.01 -5.48
CA PHE A 137 -5.81 4.11 -4.90
C PHE A 137 -6.19 4.49 -3.47
N SER A 138 -7.33 3.99 -3.02
CA SER A 138 -7.74 4.02 -1.61
C SER A 138 -8.15 2.62 -1.15
N LEU A 139 -7.84 2.29 0.09
CA LEU A 139 -8.30 1.06 0.72
C LEU A 139 -9.57 1.35 1.52
N VAL A 140 -10.66 0.69 1.14
CA VAL A 140 -11.97 0.79 1.79
C VAL A 140 -12.23 -0.51 2.54
N ARG A 141 -12.60 -0.43 3.81
CA ARG A 141 -12.88 -1.60 4.64
C ARG A 141 -13.94 -2.50 3.97
N TRP A 142 -13.65 -3.81 3.88
CA TRP A 142 -14.50 -4.84 3.26
C TRP A 142 -15.03 -5.85 4.27
#